data_AF-A0A528HCC0-F1
#
_entry.id   AF-A0A528HCC0-F1
#
_cell.length_a   1.000
_cell.length_b   1.000
_cell.length_c   1.000
_cell.angle_alpha   90.00
_cell.angle_beta   90.00
_cell.angle_gamma   90.00
#
_symmetry.space_group_name_H-M   'P 1'
#
loop_
_entity.id
_entity.type
_entity.pdbx_description
1 polymer ?
#
loop_
_entity_poly.entity_id
_entity_poly.type
_entity_poly.pdbx_seq_one_letter_code
_entity_poly.pdbx_strand_id
1 'polypeptide(L)'
;MTAIPQYTPSAPAALVGLYRRLIKLPERIPFSLVQLAARIAVAHVFWQSAQTKLASWPVTLQLFANEYNLPFIESSIAAPLATAAEITGSVLL
;
A
#
# COMPACT_ATOMS: atom_id res chain seq x y z
N MET A 1 -12.66 62.00 -3.42
CA MET A 1 -11.61 61.00 -3.66
C MET A 1 -11.11 60.50 -2.31
N THR A 2 -11.76 59.49 -1.74
CA THR A 2 -11.36 58.87 -0.46
C THR A 2 -10.43 57.69 -0.75
N ALA A 3 -9.16 57.79 -0.37
CA ALA A 3 -8.19 56.71 -0.48
C ALA A 3 -8.58 55.58 0.49
N ILE A 4 -8.84 54.38 -0.04
CA ILE A 4 -9.03 53.18 0.78
C ILE A 4 -7.64 52.74 1.28
N PRO A 5 -7.40 52.63 2.60
CA PRO A 5 -6.14 52.11 3.12
C PRO A 5 -5.96 50.66 2.64
N GLN A 6 -4.85 50.39 1.95
CA GLN A 6 -4.48 49.01 1.61
C GLN A 6 -3.98 48.32 2.87
N TYR A 7 -4.73 47.33 3.37
CA TYR A 7 -4.33 46.52 4.50
C TYR A 7 -3.29 45.48 4.04
N THR A 8 -2.01 45.70 4.38
CA THR A 8 -0.99 44.67 4.30
C THR A 8 -1.21 43.67 5.43
N PRO A 9 -1.40 42.37 5.15
CA PRO A 9 -1.54 41.38 6.21
C PRO A 9 -0.28 41.37 7.07
N SER A 10 -0.44 41.36 8.40
CA SER A 10 0.68 41.13 9.32
C SER A 10 1.29 39.75 9.06
N ALA A 11 2.62 39.61 9.25
CA ALA A 11 3.34 38.34 9.10
C ALA A 11 2.64 37.12 9.76
N PRO A 12 2.09 37.21 10.99
CA PRO A 12 1.33 36.10 11.58
C PRO A 12 0.03 35.77 10.82
N ALA A 13 -0.66 36.76 10.23
CA ALA A 13 -1.85 36.51 9.40
C ALA A 13 -1.51 35.79 8.09
N ALA A 14 -0.36 36.11 7.48
CA ALA A 14 0.14 35.43 6.29
C ALA A 14 0.52 33.96 6.57
N LEU A 15 1.17 33.69 7.71
CA LEU A 15 1.56 32.34 8.11
C LEU A 15 0.33 31.45 8.38
N VAL A 16 -0.69 32.00 9.05
CA VAL A 16 -1.97 31.31 9.28
C VAL A 16 -2.69 31.02 7.96
N GLY A 17 -2.65 31.96 7.00
CA GLY A 17 -3.20 31.76 5.66
C GLY A 17 -2.50 30.64 4.90
N LEU A 18 -1.17 30.59 4.94
CA LEU A 18 -0.37 29.52 4.35
C LEU A 18 -0.67 28.16 5.00
N TYR A 19 -0.69 28.10 6.34
CA TYR A 19 -1.04 26.90 7.09
C TYR A 19 -2.43 26.36 6.70
N ARG A 20 -3.46 27.22 6.68
CA ARG A 20 -4.82 26.83 6.27
C ARG A 20 -4.88 26.32 4.83
N ARG A 21 -4.02 26.82 3.93
CA ARG A 21 -3.93 26.35 2.55
C ARG A 21 -3.27 24.97 2.46
N LEU A 22 -2.23 24.72 3.26
CA LEU A 22 -1.53 23.45 3.28
C LEU A 22 -2.40 22.32 3.84
N ILE A 23 -3.14 22.56 4.93
CA ILE A 23 -4.00 21.53 5.54
C ILE A 23 -5.20 21.12 4.66
N LYS A 24 -5.63 22.00 3.73
CA LYS A 24 -6.70 21.71 2.77
C LYS A 24 -6.23 20.97 1.52
N LEU A 25 -4.91 20.82 1.34
CA LEU A 25 -4.37 20.18 0.15
C LEU A 25 -4.73 18.69 0.06
N PRO A 26 -4.66 17.90 1.16
CA PRO A 26 -5.08 16.50 1.16
C PRO A 26 -6.58 16.30 0.91
N GLU A 27 -7.43 17.26 1.28
CA GLU A 27 -8.87 17.22 1.01
C GLU A 27 -9.20 17.16 -0.49
N ARG A 28 -8.24 17.55 -1.35
CA ARG A 28 -8.39 17.46 -2.81
C ARG A 28 -8.14 16.06 -3.36
N ILE A 29 -7.56 15.17 -2.57
CA ILE A 29 -7.29 13.79 -2.98
C ILE A 29 -8.58 12.98 -2.76
N PRO A 30 -9.19 12.43 -3.83
CA PRO A 30 -10.36 11.58 -3.66
C PRO A 30 -9.99 10.36 -2.80
N PHE A 31 -10.85 10.01 -1.85
CA PHE A 31 -10.63 8.84 -1.00
C PHE A 31 -10.45 7.54 -1.81
N SER A 32 -11.08 7.43 -2.97
CA SER A 32 -10.91 6.31 -3.90
C SER A 32 -9.46 6.14 -4.38
N LEU A 33 -8.70 7.22 -4.54
CA LEU A 33 -7.29 7.14 -4.93
C LEU A 33 -6.43 6.61 -3.79
N VAL A 34 -6.75 7.01 -2.55
CA VAL A 34 -6.09 6.48 -1.35
C VAL A 34 -6.38 4.98 -1.21
N GLN A 35 -7.63 4.57 -1.41
CA GLN A 35 -8.03 3.17 -1.39
C GLN A 35 -7.34 2.35 -2.48
N LEU A 36 -7.24 2.89 -3.71
CA LEU A 36 -6.55 2.25 -4.81
C LEU A 36 -5.04 2.10 -4.51
N ALA A 37 -4.40 3.15 -4.01
CA ALA A 37 -2.98 3.09 -3.63
C ALA A 37 -2.74 2.04 -2.53
N ALA A 38 -3.62 1.96 -1.54
CA ALA A 38 -3.55 0.94 -0.50
C ALA A 38 -3.69 -0.48 -1.07
N ARG A 39 -4.65 -0.70 -1.99
CA ARG A 39 -4.83 -1.98 -2.70
C ARG A 39 -3.58 -2.38 -3.47
N ILE A 40 -3.04 -1.48 -4.28
CA ILE A 40 -1.81 -1.71 -5.05
C ILE A 40 -0.63 -2.04 -4.12
N ALA A 41 -0.51 -1.33 -2.99
CA ALA A 41 0.54 -1.60 -2.02
C ALA A 41 0.46 -3.03 -1.46
N VAL A 42 -0.74 -3.49 -1.07
CA VAL A 42 -0.93 -4.85 -0.55
C VAL A 42 -0.77 -5.90 -1.67
N ALA A 43 -1.33 -5.65 -2.85
CA ALA A 43 -1.17 -6.49 -4.03
C ALA A 43 0.31 -6.71 -4.38
N HIS A 44 1.14 -5.66 -4.28
CA HIS A 44 2.56 -5.76 -4.53
C HIS A 44 3.29 -6.64 -3.50
N VAL A 45 2.88 -6.62 -2.22
CA VAL A 45 3.46 -7.50 -1.19
C VAL A 45 3.19 -8.98 -1.53
N PHE A 46 1.96 -9.30 -1.93
CA PHE A 46 1.60 -10.66 -2.35
C PHE A 46 2.41 -11.09 -3.58
N TRP A 47 2.59 -10.19 -4.54
CA TRP A 47 3.36 -10.46 -5.74
C TRP A 47 4.81 -10.80 -5.41
N GLN A 48 5.48 -9.96 -4.60
CA GLN A 48 6.87 -10.18 -4.18
C GLN A 48 7.04 -11.48 -3.38
N SER A 49 6.06 -11.82 -2.54
CA SER A 49 6.05 -13.10 -1.82
C SER A 49 5.99 -14.29 -2.79
N ALA A 50 5.09 -14.25 -3.77
CA ALA A 50 4.97 -15.30 -4.77
C ALA A 50 6.25 -15.45 -5.61
N GLN A 51 6.84 -14.33 -6.05
CA GLN A 51 8.10 -14.35 -6.81
C GLN A 51 9.23 -15.00 -6.01
N THR A 52 9.30 -14.76 -4.69
CA THR A 52 10.31 -15.39 -3.83
C THR A 52 10.15 -16.92 -3.80
N LYS A 53 8.91 -17.43 -3.78
CA LYS A 53 8.63 -18.87 -3.86
C LYS A 53 9.03 -19.47 -5.21
N LEU A 54 8.68 -18.76 -6.29
CA LEU A 54 8.98 -19.20 -7.66
C LEU A 54 10.48 -19.13 -7.99
N ALA A 55 11.21 -18.18 -7.42
CA ALA A 55 12.66 -18.04 -7.62
C ALA A 55 13.45 -19.26 -7.15
N SER A 56 12.97 -19.96 -6.12
CA SER A 56 13.54 -21.24 -5.69
C SER A 56 12.47 -22.19 -5.19
N TRP A 57 11.90 -22.93 -6.15
CA TRP A 57 10.88 -23.93 -5.85
C TRP A 57 11.34 -25.05 -4.91
N PRO A 58 12.57 -25.60 -5.03
CA PRO A 58 13.05 -26.63 -4.10
C PRO A 58 13.12 -26.13 -2.65
N VAL A 59 13.55 -24.89 -2.43
CA VAL A 59 13.58 -24.27 -1.09
C VAL A 59 12.16 -24.08 -0.56
N THR A 60 11.23 -23.64 -1.41
CA THR A 60 9.81 -23.51 -1.04
C THR A 60 9.25 -24.85 -0.55
N LEU A 61 9.47 -25.94 -1.30
CA LEU A 61 9.02 -27.27 -0.89
C LEU A 61 9.65 -27.72 0.43
N GLN A 62 10.94 -27.46 0.64
CA GLN A 62 11.62 -27.77 1.91
C GLN A 62 11.05 -26.98 3.10
N LEU A 63 10.75 -25.70 2.92
CA LEU A 63 10.11 -24.87 3.95
C LEU A 63 8.72 -25.41 4.29
N PHE A 64 7.91 -25.76 3.28
CA PHE A 64 6.60 -26.36 3.52
C PHE A 64 6.66 -27.73 4.18
N ALA A 65 7.69 -28.53 3.89
CA ALA A 65 7.87 -29.85 4.47
C ALA A 65 8.38 -29.79 5.92
N ASN A 66 9.36 -28.93 6.19
CA ASN A 66 10.13 -29.00 7.44
C ASN A 66 9.85 -27.84 8.39
N GLU A 67 9.62 -26.64 7.87
CA GLU A 67 9.49 -25.42 8.70
C GLU A 67 8.03 -25.11 9.03
N TYR A 68 7.15 -25.13 8.01
CA TYR A 68 5.72 -24.90 8.22
C TYR A 68 5.00 -26.10 8.83
N ASN A 69 5.55 -27.31 8.69
CA ASN A 69 5.09 -28.55 9.32
C ASN A 69 3.56 -28.72 9.32
N LEU A 70 2.96 -28.72 8.13
CA LEU A 70 1.51 -28.77 7.98
C LEU A 70 0.97 -30.16 8.38
N PRO A 71 0.00 -30.25 9.30
CA PRO A 71 -0.43 -31.54 9.86
C PRO A 71 -1.31 -32.38 8.91
N PHE A 72 -1.99 -31.74 7.95
CA PHE A 72 -3.01 -32.40 7.12
C PHE A 72 -2.73 -32.40 5.62
N ILE A 73 -1.84 -31.52 5.15
CA ILE A 73 -1.62 -31.30 3.72
C ILE A 73 -0.15 -31.50 3.42
N GLU A 74 0.13 -32.37 2.44
CA GLU A 74 1.49 -32.60 1.96
C GLU A 74 2.09 -31.32 1.34
N SER A 75 3.40 -31.13 1.50
CA SER A 75 4.12 -29.98 0.97
C SER A 75 3.99 -29.83 -0.55
N SER A 76 3.89 -30.93 -1.29
CA SER A 76 3.71 -30.95 -2.75
C SER A 76 2.38 -30.33 -3.19
N ILE A 77 1.36 -30.31 -2.33
CA ILE A 77 0.04 -29.70 -2.57
C ILE A 77 -0.02 -28.31 -1.93
N ALA A 78 0.47 -28.18 -0.69
CA ALA A 78 0.40 -26.94 0.05
C ALA A 78 1.21 -25.80 -0.58
N ALA A 79 2.42 -26.08 -1.07
CA ALA A 79 3.27 -25.06 -1.68
C ALA A 79 2.65 -24.46 -2.97
N PRO A 80 2.13 -25.27 -3.93
CA PRO A 80 1.38 -24.73 -5.07
C PRO A 80 0.15 -23.95 -4.66
N LEU A 81 -0.65 -24.44 -3.71
CA LEU A 81 -1.87 -23.74 -3.27
C LEU A 81 -1.56 -22.38 -2.65
N ALA A 82 -0.55 -22.30 -1.79
CA ALA A 82 -0.12 -21.04 -1.19
C ALA A 82 0.41 -20.06 -2.27
N THR A 83 1.22 -20.56 -3.20
CA THR A 83 1.76 -19.72 -4.29
C THR A 83 0.65 -19.23 -5.22
N ALA A 84 -0.31 -20.08 -5.56
CA ALA A 84 -1.47 -19.72 -6.36
C ALA A 84 -2.33 -18.67 -5.63
N ALA A 85 -2.61 -18.86 -4.34
CA ALA A 85 -3.35 -17.89 -3.53
C ALA A 85 -2.64 -16.53 -3.49
N GLU A 86 -1.30 -16.50 -3.43
CA GLU A 86 -0.54 -15.25 -3.45
C GLU A 86 -0.60 -14.55 -4.81
N ILE A 87 -0.47 -15.28 -5.91
CA ILE A 87 -0.59 -14.71 -7.26
C ILE A 87 -2.01 -14.20 -7.51
N THR A 88 -3.03 -15.01 -7.20
CA THR A 88 -4.44 -14.61 -7.36
C THR A 88 -4.77 -13.43 -6.46
N GLY A 89 -4.34 -13.44 -5.21
CA GLY A 89 -4.53 -12.33 -4.28
C GLY A 89 -3.91 -11.02 -4.79
N SER A 90 -2.74 -11.09 -5.42
CA SER A 90 -2.09 -9.92 -6.05
C SER A 90 -2.95 -9.30 -7.16
N VAL A 91 -3.73 -10.10 -7.89
CA VAL A 91 -4.56 -9.62 -9.01
C VAL A 91 -5.92 -9.12 -8.54
N LEU A 92 -6.48 -9.72 -7.49
CA LEU A 92 -7.83 -9.40 -7.01
C LEU A 92 -7.90 -8.21 -6.04
N LEU A 93 -6.77 -7.77 -5.49
CA LEU A 93 -6.67 -6.63 -4.57
C LEU A 93 -6.61 -5.30 -5.32
#